data_AF-A0A1Q8ZDY9-F1
#
_entry.id   AF-A0A1Q8ZDY9-F1
#
_cell.length_a   1.000
_cell.length_b   1.000
_cell.length_c   1.000
_cell.angle_alpha   90.00
_cell.angle_beta   90.00
_cell.angle_gamma   90.00
#
_symmetry.space_group_name_H-M   'P 1'
#
loop_
_entity.id
_entity.type
_entity.pdbx_description
1 polymer ?
#
loop_
_entity_poly.entity_id
_entity_poly.type
_entity_poly.pdbx_seq_one_letter_code
_entity_poly.pdbx_strand_id
1 'polypeptide(L)'
;MAISNHERVGRALNLLRDGLYPYIEREMKAIHGDRWLIPASSSLPDHYVARREVQDVLKEDVSALLMVMWEQWNNVFRNTLGRTERSIVSELRDTRNDWAHTSTFSTDDAYRALDSMARLLTAISAPEADQVEKQKQELLRVRFEDQARRETRRAAVAPTEGQPMSGLDVNEPPQNVNTVVLVGNKISPGQIHQKSDGTQVRTLWGEIGWQLGGKEGYEMMRAADESATNPGDALKDLFNKYGNNILGTPIPFPSSPTPFSHNGEKGH
;
A
#
# COMPACT_ATOMS: atom_id res chain seq x y z
N MET A 1 -16.89 -5.14 -16.94
CA MET A 1 -15.49 -4.70 -16.71
C MET A 1 -15.39 -4.19 -15.29
N ALA A 2 -14.34 -4.53 -14.55
CA ALA A 2 -14.13 -3.97 -13.22
C ALA A 2 -13.76 -2.49 -13.35
N ILE A 3 -14.50 -1.61 -12.66
CA ILE A 3 -14.26 -0.15 -12.66
C ILE A 3 -12.95 0.10 -11.89
N SER A 4 -12.07 0.93 -12.44
CA SER A 4 -10.82 1.28 -11.75
C SER A 4 -11.09 2.20 -10.55
N ASN A 5 -10.18 2.23 -9.57
CA ASN A 5 -10.30 3.15 -8.42
C ASN A 5 -10.32 4.62 -8.87
N HIS A 6 -9.51 4.98 -9.86
CA HIS A 6 -9.49 6.33 -10.43
C HIS A 6 -10.83 6.70 -11.06
N GLU A 7 -11.43 5.78 -11.83
CA GLU A 7 -12.74 5.98 -12.43
C GLU A 7 -13.85 6.07 -11.38
N ARG A 8 -13.77 5.28 -10.30
CA ARG A 8 -14.71 5.34 -9.17
C ARG A 8 -14.66 6.70 -8.47
N VAL A 9 -13.46 7.22 -8.20
CA VAL A 9 -13.27 8.56 -7.63
C VAL A 9 -13.80 9.64 -8.58
N GLY A 10 -13.55 9.52 -9.88
CA GLY A 10 -14.08 10.46 -10.89
C GLY A 10 -15.62 10.49 -10.93
N ARG A 11 -16.27 9.33 -10.85
CA ARG A 11 -17.74 9.25 -10.76
C ARG A 11 -18.27 9.91 -9.48
N ALA A 12 -17.59 9.71 -8.36
CA ALA A 12 -17.96 10.36 -7.10
C ALA A 12 -17.72 11.87 -7.09
N LEU A 13 -16.68 12.36 -7.77
CA LEU A 13 -16.45 13.80 -7.98
C LEU A 13 -17.58 14.44 -8.80
N ASN A 14 -18.15 13.74 -9.78
CA ASN A 14 -19.32 14.21 -10.50
C ASN A 14 -20.56 14.30 -9.60
N LEU A 15 -20.78 13.30 -8.74
CA LEU A 15 -21.85 13.34 -7.74
C LEU A 15 -21.64 14.47 -6.73
N LEU A 16 -20.40 14.70 -6.31
CA LEU A 16 -20.06 15.82 -5.45
C LEU A 16 -20.41 17.16 -6.11
N ARG A 17 -20.05 17.34 -7.39
CA ARG A 17 -20.42 18.53 -8.16
C ARG A 17 -21.93 18.74 -8.19
N ASP A 18 -22.68 17.69 -8.53
CA ASP A 18 -24.13 17.74 -8.71
C ASP A 18 -24.85 18.11 -7.40
N GLY A 19 -24.35 17.63 -6.25
CA GLY A 19 -24.86 18.01 -4.93
C GLY A 19 -24.38 19.38 -4.43
N LEU A 20 -23.14 19.77 -4.73
CA LEU A 20 -22.58 21.05 -4.26
C LEU A 20 -23.14 22.26 -5.00
N TYR A 21 -23.36 22.17 -6.32
CA TYR A 21 -23.84 23.29 -7.12
C TYR A 21 -25.14 23.93 -6.59
N PRO A 22 -26.25 23.19 -6.40
CA PRO A 22 -27.51 23.78 -5.94
C PRO A 22 -27.40 24.34 -4.52
N TYR A 23 -26.58 23.72 -3.66
CA TYR A 23 -26.30 24.21 -2.32
C TYR A 23 -25.55 25.56 -2.36
N ILE A 24 -24.45 25.63 -3.11
CA ILE A 24 -23.65 26.85 -3.24
C ILE A 24 -24.48 27.97 -3.85
N GLU A 25 -25.24 27.70 -4.92
CA GLU A 25 -26.12 28.69 -5.53
C GLU A 25 -27.14 29.25 -4.53
N ARG A 26 -27.78 28.37 -3.74
CA ARG A 26 -28.76 28.78 -2.73
C ARG A 26 -28.16 29.66 -1.65
N GLU A 27 -27.05 29.22 -1.03
CA GLU A 27 -26.43 29.95 0.08
C GLU A 27 -25.81 31.29 -0.39
N MET A 28 -25.18 31.29 -1.56
CA MET A 28 -24.62 32.51 -2.15
C MET A 28 -25.72 33.51 -2.52
N LYS A 29 -26.85 33.07 -3.08
CA LYS A 29 -28.02 33.94 -3.35
C LYS A 29 -28.65 34.47 -2.07
N ALA A 30 -28.69 33.67 -1.00
CA ALA A 30 -29.25 34.11 0.28
C ALA A 30 -28.48 35.31 0.87
N ILE A 31 -27.16 35.38 0.66
CA ILE A 31 -26.32 36.47 1.17
C ILE A 31 -26.14 37.62 0.17
N HIS A 32 -25.95 37.31 -1.12
CA HIS A 32 -25.56 38.30 -2.14
C HIS A 32 -26.66 38.64 -3.16
N GLY A 33 -27.82 37.98 -3.09
CA GLY A 33 -28.94 38.17 -4.02
C GLY A 33 -28.59 37.81 -5.47
N ASP A 34 -29.15 38.54 -6.43
CA ASP A 34 -28.97 38.27 -7.86
C ASP A 34 -27.53 38.47 -8.34
N ARG A 35 -26.71 39.20 -7.58
CA ARG A 35 -25.30 39.49 -7.90
C ARG A 35 -24.32 38.47 -7.32
N TRP A 36 -24.79 37.33 -6.83
CA TRP A 36 -23.97 36.29 -6.21
C TRP A 36 -22.85 35.74 -7.11
N LEU A 37 -23.01 35.83 -8.44
CA LEU A 37 -21.97 35.43 -9.39
C LEU A 37 -20.72 36.31 -9.34
N ILE A 38 -20.82 37.56 -8.88
CA ILE A 38 -19.68 38.47 -8.74
C ILE A 38 -18.69 37.94 -7.68
N PRO A 39 -19.08 37.73 -6.40
CA PRO A 39 -18.16 37.16 -5.41
C PRO A 39 -17.74 35.73 -5.74
N ALA A 40 -18.58 34.94 -6.43
CA ALA A 40 -18.18 33.63 -6.94
C ALA A 40 -17.04 33.75 -7.97
N SER A 41 -17.17 34.66 -8.94
CA SER A 41 -16.13 34.94 -9.94
C SER A 41 -14.84 35.43 -9.30
N SER A 42 -14.91 36.31 -8.31
CA SER A 42 -13.72 36.82 -7.60
C SER A 42 -13.00 35.76 -6.76
N SER A 43 -13.65 34.62 -6.49
CA SER A 43 -13.07 33.49 -5.78
C SER A 43 -12.31 32.54 -6.72
N LEU A 44 -12.43 32.74 -8.04
CA LEU A 44 -11.84 31.87 -9.05
C LEU A 44 -10.63 32.54 -9.71
N PRO A 45 -9.60 31.77 -10.09
CA PRO A 45 -8.52 32.28 -10.92
C PRO A 45 -9.00 32.74 -12.31
N ASP A 46 -8.31 33.73 -12.90
CA ASP A 46 -8.67 34.36 -14.18
C ASP A 46 -8.95 33.39 -15.34
N HIS A 47 -8.22 32.26 -15.40
CA HIS A 47 -8.37 31.30 -16.49
C HIS A 47 -9.73 30.58 -16.49
N TYR A 48 -10.43 30.52 -15.36
CA TYR A 48 -11.80 29.98 -15.30
C TYR A 48 -12.80 30.92 -15.95
N VAL A 49 -12.56 32.23 -15.88
CA VAL A 49 -13.54 33.27 -16.27
C VAL A 49 -13.20 33.94 -17.61
N ALA A 50 -12.02 33.67 -18.17
CA ALA A 50 -11.53 34.32 -19.39
C ALA A 50 -12.30 33.94 -20.68
N ARG A 51 -12.97 32.78 -20.72
CA ARG A 51 -13.57 32.24 -21.96
C ARG A 51 -15.00 31.70 -21.80
N ARG A 52 -15.55 31.71 -20.59
CA ARG A 52 -16.82 31.06 -20.27
C ARG A 52 -17.56 31.84 -19.21
N GLU A 53 -18.89 31.75 -19.25
CA GLU A 53 -19.74 32.26 -18.18
C GLU A 53 -19.46 31.52 -16.88
N VAL A 54 -19.31 32.28 -15.79
CA VAL A 54 -18.98 31.76 -14.45
C VAL A 54 -20.00 30.73 -14.02
N GLN A 55 -21.28 30.95 -14.34
CA GLN A 55 -22.34 30.04 -13.97
C GLN A 55 -22.19 28.66 -14.62
N ASP A 56 -21.77 28.59 -15.89
CA ASP A 56 -21.58 27.33 -16.60
C ASP A 56 -20.34 26.59 -16.07
N VAL A 57 -19.28 27.33 -15.76
CA VAL A 57 -18.08 26.79 -15.11
C VAL A 57 -18.43 26.12 -13.78
N LEU A 58 -19.24 26.78 -12.95
CA LEU A 58 -19.67 26.24 -11.66
C LEU A 58 -20.56 25.00 -11.81
N LYS A 59 -21.37 24.91 -12.86
CA LYS A 59 -22.21 23.74 -13.13
C LYS A 59 -21.40 22.52 -13.56
N GLU A 60 -20.24 22.72 -14.17
CA GLU A 60 -19.48 21.64 -14.80
C GLU A 60 -18.24 21.22 -14.00
N ASP A 61 -17.60 22.13 -13.26
CA ASP A 61 -16.33 21.89 -12.59
C ASP A 61 -16.43 21.89 -11.06
N VAL A 62 -16.21 20.71 -10.47
CA VAL A 62 -16.13 20.51 -9.03
C VAL A 62 -15.01 21.29 -8.36
N SER A 63 -13.89 21.54 -9.05
CA SER A 63 -12.79 22.37 -8.51
C SER A 63 -13.22 23.81 -8.32
N ALA A 64 -13.94 24.36 -9.30
CA ALA A 64 -14.47 25.72 -9.19
C ALA A 64 -15.43 25.83 -7.99
N LEU A 65 -16.31 24.84 -7.80
CA LEU A 65 -17.20 24.78 -6.64
C LEU A 65 -16.44 24.72 -5.31
N LEU A 66 -15.44 23.84 -5.20
CA LEU A 66 -14.62 23.72 -3.99
C LEU A 66 -13.79 24.99 -3.70
N MET A 67 -13.31 25.69 -4.73
CA MET A 67 -12.63 26.98 -4.60
C MET A 67 -13.58 28.06 -4.07
N VAL A 68 -14.77 28.21 -4.67
CA VAL A 68 -15.78 29.16 -4.19
C VAL A 68 -16.17 28.86 -2.74
N MET A 69 -16.40 27.57 -2.42
CA MET A 69 -16.75 27.15 -1.08
C MET A 69 -15.67 27.47 -0.04
N TRP A 70 -14.40 27.32 -0.43
CA TRP A 70 -13.26 27.65 0.41
C TRP A 70 -13.10 29.16 0.63
N GLU A 71 -13.09 29.95 -0.43
CA GLU A 71 -12.87 31.41 -0.35
C GLU A 71 -14.04 32.13 0.33
N GLN A 72 -15.28 31.71 0.04
CA GLN A 72 -16.48 32.28 0.66
C GLN A 72 -16.85 31.62 1.99
N TRP A 73 -15.96 30.81 2.58
CA TRP A 73 -16.24 30.11 3.84
C TRP A 73 -16.70 31.06 4.95
N ASN A 74 -15.92 32.12 5.21
CA ASN A 74 -16.19 33.03 6.32
C ASN A 74 -17.39 33.96 6.05
N ASN A 75 -17.71 34.19 4.79
CA ASN A 75 -18.76 35.12 4.38
C ASN A 75 -20.12 34.45 4.30
N VAL A 76 -20.16 33.19 3.84
CA VAL A 76 -21.38 32.46 3.50
C VAL A 76 -21.48 31.17 4.31
N PHE A 77 -20.55 30.23 4.12
CA PHE A 77 -20.74 28.84 4.56
C PHE A 77 -20.52 28.59 6.05
N ARG A 78 -19.84 29.48 6.78
CA ARG A 78 -19.63 29.35 8.23
C ARG A 78 -20.92 29.40 9.05
N ASN A 79 -22.02 29.89 8.46
CA ASN A 79 -23.30 30.04 9.14
C ASN A 79 -24.09 28.72 9.16
N THR A 80 -23.79 27.81 8.22
CA THR A 80 -24.49 26.53 8.03
C THR A 80 -23.58 25.33 8.27
N LEU A 81 -22.27 25.47 8.07
CA LEU A 81 -21.27 24.41 8.20
C LEU A 81 -20.20 24.75 9.24
N GLY A 82 -19.66 23.72 9.89
CA GLY A 82 -18.69 23.82 10.96
C GLY A 82 -17.23 23.65 10.52
N ARG A 83 -16.32 23.59 11.50
CA ARG A 83 -14.87 23.43 11.24
C ARG A 83 -14.55 22.11 10.55
N THR A 84 -15.28 21.04 10.89
CA THR A 84 -15.09 19.71 10.31
C THR A 84 -15.30 19.74 8.80
N GLU A 85 -16.38 20.36 8.34
CA GLU A 85 -16.70 20.46 6.93
C GLU A 85 -15.67 21.32 6.19
N ARG A 86 -15.15 22.38 6.83
CA ARG A 86 -14.05 23.18 6.26
C ARG A 86 -12.81 22.34 6.00
N SER A 87 -12.44 21.49 6.95
CA SER A 87 -11.30 20.57 6.79
C SER A 87 -11.55 19.57 5.66
N ILE A 88 -12.78 19.05 5.55
CA ILE A 88 -13.16 18.14 4.45
C ILE A 88 -13.08 18.86 3.09
N VAL A 89 -13.53 20.12 2.99
CA VAL A 89 -13.41 20.89 1.75
C VAL A 89 -11.95 21.04 1.33
N SER A 90 -11.05 21.33 2.28
CA SER A 90 -9.60 21.39 1.99
C SER A 90 -9.09 20.06 1.44
N GLU A 91 -9.41 18.96 2.12
CA GLU A 91 -8.99 17.62 1.71
C GLU A 91 -9.55 17.23 0.33
N LEU A 92 -10.79 17.60 0.02
CA LEU A 92 -11.41 17.32 -1.27
C LEU A 92 -10.78 18.12 -2.41
N ARG A 93 -10.24 19.31 -2.13
CA ARG A 93 -9.44 20.06 -3.11
C ARG A 93 -8.17 19.30 -3.46
N ASP A 94 -7.47 18.80 -2.45
CA ASP A 94 -6.25 17.99 -2.65
C ASP A 94 -6.58 16.69 -3.39
N THR A 95 -7.64 15.98 -2.96
CA THR A 95 -8.12 14.75 -3.61
C THR A 95 -8.46 14.97 -5.09
N ARG A 96 -9.16 16.06 -5.43
CA ARG A 96 -9.50 16.40 -6.82
C ARG A 96 -8.23 16.70 -7.61
N ASN A 97 -7.31 17.48 -7.03
CA ASN A 97 -6.04 17.81 -7.66
C ASN A 97 -5.24 16.53 -7.98
N ASP A 98 -5.12 15.64 -7.01
CA ASP A 98 -4.46 14.35 -7.17
C ASP A 98 -5.15 13.49 -8.23
N TRP A 99 -6.49 13.48 -8.27
CA TRP A 99 -7.26 12.78 -9.30
C TRP A 99 -6.98 13.29 -10.72
N ALA A 100 -6.81 14.61 -10.88
CA ALA A 100 -6.51 15.20 -12.19
C ALA A 100 -5.07 14.91 -12.65
N HIS A 101 -4.14 14.66 -11.73
CA HIS A 101 -2.71 14.48 -12.04
C HIS A 101 -2.25 13.02 -12.00
N THR A 102 -2.95 12.17 -11.26
CA THR A 102 -2.54 10.78 -11.01
C THR A 102 -3.46 9.82 -11.76
N SER A 103 -2.89 8.83 -12.43
CA SER A 103 -3.64 7.83 -13.21
C SER A 103 -4.05 6.59 -12.40
N THR A 104 -3.48 6.40 -11.21
CA THR A 104 -3.74 5.25 -10.33
C THR A 104 -4.11 5.69 -8.92
N PHE A 105 -5.15 5.09 -8.35
CA PHE A 105 -5.57 5.29 -6.96
C PHE A 105 -5.45 3.99 -6.20
N SER A 106 -4.84 4.04 -5.01
CA SER A 106 -4.92 2.90 -4.10
C SER A 106 -6.36 2.71 -3.62
N THR A 107 -6.68 1.51 -3.14
CA THR A 107 -8.02 1.22 -2.58
C THR A 107 -8.28 2.06 -1.33
N ASP A 108 -7.25 2.35 -0.54
CA ASP A 108 -7.36 3.16 0.68
C ASP A 108 -7.58 4.65 0.35
N ASP A 109 -6.87 5.19 -0.65
CA ASP A 109 -7.07 6.57 -1.10
C ASP A 109 -8.45 6.75 -1.73
N ALA A 110 -8.88 5.80 -2.56
CA ALA A 110 -10.22 5.82 -3.13
C ALA A 110 -11.31 5.74 -2.05
N TYR A 111 -11.11 4.90 -1.02
CA TYR A 111 -12.02 4.84 0.12
C TYR A 111 -12.07 6.16 0.88
N ARG A 112 -10.90 6.75 1.17
CA ARG A 112 -10.81 8.03 1.88
C ARG A 112 -11.50 9.15 1.11
N ALA A 113 -11.25 9.24 -0.19
CA ALA A 113 -11.90 10.19 -1.09
C ALA A 113 -13.43 10.06 -1.04
N LEU A 114 -13.95 8.83 -1.20
CA LEU A 114 -15.39 8.55 -1.16
C LEU A 114 -16.02 8.90 0.19
N ASP A 115 -15.35 8.58 1.31
CA ASP A 115 -15.84 8.90 2.64
C ASP A 115 -15.92 10.42 2.88
N SER A 116 -14.88 11.17 2.48
CA SER A 116 -14.85 12.62 2.59
C SER A 116 -15.94 13.28 1.73
N MET A 117 -16.18 12.78 0.51
CA MET A 117 -17.28 13.24 -0.35
C MET A 117 -18.65 12.97 0.27
N ALA A 118 -18.88 11.74 0.76
CA ALA A 118 -20.14 11.34 1.38
C ALA A 118 -20.45 12.19 2.62
N ARG A 119 -19.46 12.47 3.47
CA ARG A 119 -19.63 13.31 4.66
C ARG A 119 -20.02 14.74 4.31
N LEU A 120 -19.35 15.35 3.32
CA LEU A 120 -19.68 16.71 2.91
C LEU A 120 -21.10 16.78 2.31
N LEU A 121 -21.44 15.84 1.42
CA LEU A 121 -22.78 15.76 0.83
C LEU A 121 -23.86 15.53 1.89
N THR A 122 -23.58 14.70 2.90
CA THR A 122 -24.49 14.48 4.03
C THR A 122 -24.68 15.76 4.85
N ALA A 123 -23.59 16.49 5.13
CA ALA A 123 -23.65 17.74 5.90
C ALA A 123 -24.52 18.81 5.21
N ILE A 124 -24.55 18.83 3.88
CA ILE A 124 -25.42 19.73 3.10
C ILE A 124 -26.78 19.13 2.74
N SER A 125 -27.09 17.92 3.23
CA SER A 125 -28.33 17.18 2.93
C SER A 125 -28.57 16.94 1.44
N ALA A 126 -27.50 16.69 0.67
CA ALA A 126 -27.57 16.38 -0.75
C ALA A 126 -27.93 14.90 -0.99
N PRO A 127 -28.92 14.59 -1.85
CA PRO A 127 -29.35 13.21 -2.12
C PRO A 127 -28.27 12.35 -2.79
N GLU A 128 -27.27 12.98 -3.42
CA GLU A 128 -26.10 12.31 -4.01
C GLU A 128 -25.26 11.58 -2.96
N ALA A 129 -25.37 11.94 -1.67
CA ALA A 129 -24.69 11.28 -0.56
C ALA A 129 -24.93 9.76 -0.56
N ASP A 130 -26.18 9.33 -0.80
CA ASP A 130 -26.55 7.91 -0.83
C ASP A 130 -25.86 7.15 -1.96
N GLN A 131 -25.64 7.80 -3.10
CA GLN A 131 -24.97 7.19 -4.24
C GLN A 131 -23.48 7.02 -3.97
N VAL A 132 -22.84 8.01 -3.37
CA VAL A 132 -21.43 7.93 -2.96
C VAL A 132 -21.26 6.88 -1.87
N GLU A 133 -22.18 6.81 -0.90
CA GLU A 133 -22.15 5.80 0.16
C GLU A 133 -22.25 4.38 -0.42
N LYS A 134 -23.15 4.15 -1.39
CA LYS A 134 -23.23 2.86 -2.10
C LYS A 134 -21.91 2.50 -2.79
N GLN A 135 -21.27 3.45 -3.47
CA GLN A 135 -19.96 3.21 -4.11
C GLN A 135 -18.87 2.87 -3.09
N LYS A 136 -18.91 3.49 -1.91
CA LYS A 136 -18.00 3.22 -0.79
C LYS A 136 -18.18 1.81 -0.24
N GLN A 137 -19.43 1.39 -0.01
CA GLN A 137 -19.75 0.05 0.48
C GLN A 137 -19.37 -1.04 -0.53
N GLU A 138 -19.57 -0.79 -1.82
CA GLU A 138 -19.12 -1.69 -2.88
C GLU A 138 -17.59 -1.83 -2.90
N LEU A 139 -16.85 -0.72 -2.76
CA LEU A 139 -15.38 -0.74 -2.71
C LEU A 139 -14.87 -1.55 -1.51
N LEU A 140 -15.48 -1.38 -0.34
CA LEU A 140 -15.15 -2.17 0.85
C LEU A 140 -15.41 -3.66 0.63
N ARG A 141 -16.53 -4.02 0.00
CA ARG A 141 -16.84 -5.42 -0.31
C ARG A 141 -15.77 -6.03 -1.20
N VAL A 142 -15.36 -5.35 -2.27
CA VAL A 142 -14.29 -5.81 -3.16
C VAL A 142 -12.97 -5.96 -2.40
N ARG A 143 -12.64 -4.99 -1.53
CA ARG A 143 -11.44 -5.05 -0.68
C ARG A 143 -11.44 -6.29 0.22
N PHE A 144 -12.54 -6.58 0.90
CA PHE A 144 -12.62 -7.74 1.79
C PHE A 144 -12.55 -9.06 1.02
N GLU A 145 -13.19 -9.15 -0.15
CA GLU A 145 -13.10 -10.31 -1.03
C GLU A 145 -11.64 -10.53 -1.51
N ASP A 146 -10.93 -9.46 -1.87
CA ASP A 146 -9.53 -9.53 -2.28
C ASP A 146 -8.59 -9.88 -1.12
N GLN A 147 -8.85 -9.35 0.08
CA GLN A 147 -8.10 -9.70 1.30
C GLN A 147 -8.27 -11.19 1.63
N ALA A 148 -9.52 -11.69 1.65
CA ALA A 148 -9.80 -13.10 1.89
C ALA A 148 -9.10 -14.00 0.85
N ARG A 149 -9.15 -13.63 -0.45
CA ARG A 149 -8.44 -14.37 -1.50
C ARG A 149 -6.92 -14.36 -1.30
N ARG A 150 -6.34 -13.23 -0.89
CA ARG A 150 -4.90 -13.11 -0.62
C ARG A 150 -4.51 -13.95 0.60
N GLU A 151 -5.32 -13.95 1.65
CA GLU A 151 -5.11 -14.78 2.83
C GLU A 151 -5.21 -16.27 2.50
N THR A 152 -6.24 -16.70 1.77
CA THR A 152 -6.37 -18.10 1.32
C THR A 152 -5.21 -18.53 0.43
N ARG A 153 -4.76 -17.67 -0.50
CA ARG A 153 -3.57 -17.95 -1.32
C ARG A 153 -2.31 -18.02 -0.46
N ARG A 154 -2.16 -17.12 0.52
CA ARG A 154 -1.03 -17.13 1.45
C ARG A 154 -1.04 -18.37 2.34
N ALA A 155 -2.21 -18.83 2.78
CA ALA A 155 -2.36 -20.06 3.57
C ALA A 155 -2.09 -21.32 2.72
N ALA A 156 -2.47 -21.32 1.44
CA ALA A 156 -2.15 -22.41 0.51
C ALA A 156 -0.66 -22.46 0.11
N VAL A 157 0.04 -21.33 0.17
CA VAL A 157 1.48 -21.20 -0.12
C VAL A 157 2.34 -21.25 1.16
N ALA A 158 1.72 -21.12 2.34
CA ALA A 158 2.40 -21.40 3.60
C ALA A 158 2.88 -22.85 3.53
N PRO A 159 4.14 -23.14 3.93
CA PRO A 159 4.59 -24.51 4.02
C PRO A 159 3.59 -25.24 4.91
N THR A 160 2.81 -26.16 4.33
CA THR A 160 2.15 -27.19 5.12
C THR A 160 3.28 -27.80 5.94
N GLU A 161 3.20 -27.72 7.27
CA GLU A 161 3.97 -28.62 8.13
C GLU A 161 3.81 -30.00 7.48
N GLY A 162 4.90 -30.49 6.90
CA GLY A 162 4.84 -31.72 6.13
C GLY A 162 4.35 -32.78 7.08
N GLN A 163 3.11 -33.26 6.90
CA GLN A 163 2.84 -34.62 7.30
C GLN A 163 3.76 -35.46 6.42
N PRO A 164 4.75 -36.16 6.98
CA PRO A 164 5.55 -37.06 6.17
C PRO A 164 4.57 -38.02 5.50
N MET A 165 4.63 -38.11 4.16
CA MET A 165 3.85 -39.11 3.45
C MET A 165 4.23 -40.48 4.02
N SER A 166 3.32 -41.07 4.78
CA SER A 166 3.43 -42.42 5.30
C SER A 166 3.29 -43.37 4.11
N GLY A 167 4.41 -43.66 3.44
CA GLY A 167 4.41 -44.46 2.21
C GLY A 167 5.64 -44.30 1.31
N LEU A 168 6.59 -43.41 1.62
CA LEU A 168 7.92 -43.49 1.01
C LEU A 168 8.73 -44.51 1.81
N ASP A 169 8.97 -45.68 1.22
CA ASP A 169 9.87 -46.71 1.72
C ASP A 169 11.33 -46.22 1.62
N VAL A 170 11.65 -45.19 2.41
CA VAL A 170 13.02 -44.84 2.78
C VAL A 170 13.26 -45.55 4.10
N ASN A 171 13.88 -46.73 4.03
CA ASN A 171 14.12 -47.59 5.18
C ASN A 171 15.04 -46.99 6.27
N GLU A 172 15.41 -45.71 6.19
CA GLU A 172 15.91 -44.93 7.31
C GLU A 172 15.86 -43.44 6.92
N PRO A 173 15.21 -42.54 7.70
CA PRO A 173 15.40 -41.11 7.53
C PRO A 173 16.88 -40.76 7.80
N PRO A 174 17.48 -39.80 7.07
CA PRO A 174 18.82 -39.32 7.40
C PRO A 174 18.83 -38.87 8.86
N GLN A 175 19.63 -39.55 9.69
CA GLN A 175 19.54 -39.43 11.15
C GLN A 175 19.96 -38.05 11.70
N ASN A 176 20.46 -37.15 10.84
CA ASN A 176 20.91 -35.80 11.21
C ASN A 176 20.38 -34.76 10.22
N VAL A 177 19.12 -34.35 10.40
CA VAL A 177 18.54 -33.16 9.74
C VAL A 177 18.25 -32.12 10.80
N ASN A 178 18.97 -30.99 10.75
CA ASN A 178 18.70 -29.84 11.61
C ASN A 178 17.60 -28.99 10.98
N THR A 179 16.36 -29.14 11.45
CA THR A 179 15.22 -28.34 11.00
C THR A 179 15.16 -27.02 11.76
N VAL A 180 15.21 -25.90 11.05
CA VAL A 180 15.06 -24.56 11.62
C VAL A 180 13.58 -24.16 11.59
N VAL A 181 13.02 -23.76 12.73
CA VAL A 181 11.63 -23.29 12.85
C VAL A 181 11.64 -21.85 13.33
N LEU A 182 11.12 -20.96 12.48
CA LEU A 182 10.97 -19.52 12.78
C LEU A 182 9.49 -19.18 13.00
N VAL A 183 9.11 -18.91 14.24
CA VAL A 183 7.76 -18.43 14.58
C VAL A 183 7.80 -16.92 14.76
N GLY A 184 7.17 -16.18 13.83
CA GLY A 184 7.22 -14.71 13.74
C GLY A 184 6.69 -13.91 14.92
N ASN A 185 6.14 -14.55 15.97
CA ASN A 185 5.65 -13.91 17.18
C ASN A 185 6.49 -14.20 18.44
N LYS A 186 7.64 -14.91 18.34
CA LYS A 186 8.40 -15.39 19.50
C LYS A 186 9.72 -14.67 19.81
N ILE A 187 10.20 -13.77 18.96
CA ILE A 187 11.46 -13.04 19.18
C ILE A 187 11.14 -11.54 19.24
N SER A 188 11.11 -10.99 20.45
CA SER A 188 10.96 -9.54 20.64
C SER A 188 12.32 -8.86 20.42
N PRO A 189 12.42 -7.82 19.58
CA PRO A 189 13.66 -7.06 19.43
C PRO A 189 14.08 -6.48 20.79
N GLY A 190 15.23 -6.91 21.32
CA GLY A 190 15.80 -6.38 22.57
C GLY A 190 15.67 -7.27 23.82
N GLN A 191 15.06 -8.45 23.74
CA GLN A 191 15.06 -9.41 24.84
C GLN A 191 16.12 -10.50 24.59
N ILE A 192 16.97 -10.77 25.59
CA ILE A 192 17.96 -11.85 25.52
C ILE A 192 17.26 -13.18 25.82
N HIS A 193 17.30 -14.10 24.87
CA HIS A 193 16.77 -15.45 25.00
C HIS A 193 17.91 -16.42 25.34
N GLN A 194 17.91 -16.94 26.56
CA GLN A 194 18.86 -17.96 26.98
C GLN A 194 18.43 -19.34 26.50
N LYS A 195 19.35 -20.06 25.85
CA LYS A 195 19.16 -21.42 25.34
C LYS A 195 19.56 -22.45 26.39
N SER A 196 19.17 -23.71 26.15
CA SER A 196 19.42 -24.84 27.06
C SER A 196 20.91 -25.13 27.30
N ASP A 197 21.79 -24.70 26.40
CA ASP A 197 23.25 -24.81 26.50
C ASP A 197 23.92 -23.56 27.11
N GLY A 198 23.12 -22.59 27.57
CA GLY A 198 23.58 -21.33 28.15
C GLY A 198 23.84 -20.22 27.11
N THR A 199 23.65 -20.48 25.82
CA THR A 199 23.83 -19.48 24.76
C THR A 199 22.81 -18.34 24.90
N GLN A 200 23.26 -17.10 24.79
CA GLN A 200 22.40 -15.91 24.88
C GLN A 200 22.14 -15.34 23.49
N VAL A 201 20.93 -15.57 22.96
CA VAL A 201 20.53 -15.10 21.63
C VAL A 201 19.76 -13.78 21.74
N ARG A 202 20.13 -12.78 20.95
CA ARG A 202 19.51 -11.45 20.97
C ARG A 202 18.67 -11.14 19.74
N THR A 203 18.96 -11.81 18.64
CA THR A 203 18.43 -11.49 17.31
C THR A 203 18.05 -12.75 16.55
N LEU A 204 17.34 -12.55 15.45
CA LEU A 204 17.00 -13.61 14.51
C LEU A 204 18.25 -14.32 13.97
N TRP A 205 19.37 -13.62 13.81
CA TRP A 205 20.59 -14.21 13.26
C TRP A 205 21.22 -15.21 14.23
N GLY A 206 21.31 -14.84 15.51
CA GLY A 206 21.76 -15.76 16.56
C GLY A 206 20.82 -16.95 16.72
N GLU A 207 19.51 -16.77 16.52
CA GLU A 207 18.54 -17.87 16.56
C GLU A 207 18.79 -18.87 15.42
N ILE A 208 18.96 -18.39 14.20
CA ILE A 208 19.25 -19.23 13.02
C ILE A 208 20.57 -19.96 13.21
N GLY A 209 21.62 -19.27 13.67
CA GLY A 209 22.91 -19.86 14.03
C GLY A 209 22.77 -21.00 15.02
N TRP A 210 22.08 -20.75 16.12
CA TRP A 210 21.89 -21.74 17.17
C TRP A 210 21.04 -22.93 16.74
N GLN A 211 19.95 -22.72 15.99
CA GLN A 211 19.12 -23.84 15.52
C GLN A 211 19.81 -24.72 14.47
N LEU A 212 20.69 -24.15 13.64
CA LEU A 212 21.41 -24.91 12.60
C LEU A 212 22.61 -25.69 13.12
N GLY A 213 23.35 -25.10 14.07
CA GLY A 213 24.65 -25.64 14.50
C GLY A 213 24.87 -25.62 16.00
N GLY A 214 23.82 -25.43 16.80
CA GLY A 214 23.95 -25.24 18.24
C GLY A 214 24.88 -24.08 18.58
N LYS A 215 25.67 -24.25 19.64
CA LYS A 215 26.67 -23.27 20.08
C LYS A 215 27.68 -22.90 18.98
N GLU A 216 28.08 -23.84 18.12
CA GLU A 216 29.04 -23.56 17.05
C GLU A 216 28.43 -22.71 15.93
N GLY A 217 27.18 -22.98 15.56
CA GLY A 217 26.46 -22.16 14.59
C GLY A 217 26.13 -20.77 15.15
N TYR A 218 25.83 -20.67 16.44
CA TYR A 218 25.72 -19.38 17.12
C TYR A 218 27.04 -18.60 17.08
N GLU A 219 28.19 -19.24 17.30
CA GLU A 219 29.49 -18.57 17.30
C GLU A 219 29.76 -17.85 15.97
N MET A 220 29.37 -18.47 14.84
CA MET A 220 29.47 -17.86 13.52
C MET A 220 28.61 -16.59 13.40
N MET A 221 27.51 -16.51 14.15
CA MET A 221 26.56 -15.39 14.16
C MET A 221 26.79 -14.42 15.33
N ARG A 222 27.66 -14.71 16.30
CA ARG A 222 27.78 -13.96 17.56
C ARG A 222 27.99 -12.48 17.33
N ALA A 223 28.90 -12.09 16.45
CA ALA A 223 29.20 -10.69 16.19
C ALA A 223 27.95 -9.93 15.71
N ALA A 224 27.20 -10.51 14.76
CA ALA A 224 25.96 -9.93 14.23
C ALA A 224 24.81 -9.97 15.24
N ASP A 225 24.76 -10.99 16.10
CA ASP A 225 23.77 -11.12 17.16
C ASP A 225 24.01 -10.10 18.29
N GLU A 226 25.25 -9.90 18.70
CA GLU A 226 25.61 -8.94 19.75
C GLU A 226 25.45 -7.48 19.32
N SER A 227 25.78 -7.18 18.06
CA SER A 227 25.67 -5.83 17.47
C SER A 227 24.29 -5.52 16.89
N ALA A 228 23.42 -6.52 16.76
CA ALA A 228 22.16 -6.45 16.04
C ALA A 228 22.27 -5.90 14.59
N THR A 229 23.37 -6.25 13.91
CA THR A 229 23.62 -5.86 12.51
C THR A 229 23.44 -7.03 11.54
N ASN A 230 23.41 -6.73 10.24
CA ASN A 230 23.31 -7.75 9.21
C ASN A 230 24.58 -8.65 9.19
N PRO A 231 24.45 -10.00 9.21
CA PRO A 231 25.58 -10.93 9.24
C PRO A 231 26.33 -11.10 7.91
N GLY A 232 25.81 -10.58 6.80
CA GLY A 232 26.48 -10.63 5.50
C GLY A 232 26.85 -12.06 5.07
N ASP A 233 28.09 -12.25 4.65
CA ASP A 233 28.60 -13.54 4.16
C ASP A 233 28.67 -14.63 5.23
N ALA A 234 28.75 -14.27 6.52
CA ALA A 234 28.76 -15.26 7.61
C ALA A 234 27.49 -16.13 7.61
N LEU A 235 26.34 -15.57 7.19
CA LEU A 235 25.09 -16.33 7.07
C LEU A 235 25.15 -17.34 5.93
N LYS A 236 25.82 -17.01 4.81
CA LYS A 236 26.06 -17.95 3.72
C LYS A 236 26.99 -19.07 4.16
N ASP A 237 28.05 -18.75 4.91
CA ASP A 237 28.99 -19.74 5.43
C ASP A 237 28.31 -20.70 6.40
N LEU A 238 27.40 -20.19 7.25
CA LEU A 238 26.59 -21.01 8.14
C LEU A 238 25.71 -21.99 7.35
N PHE A 239 25.01 -21.52 6.32
CA PHE A 239 24.21 -22.40 5.47
C PHE A 239 25.06 -23.38 4.65
N ASN A 240 26.26 -23.00 4.19
CA ASN A 240 27.14 -23.92 3.49
C ASN A 240 27.67 -25.01 4.43
N LYS A 241 27.99 -24.65 5.67
CA LYS A 241 28.51 -25.57 6.69
C LYS A 241 27.44 -26.55 7.18
N TYR A 242 26.21 -26.09 7.38
CA TYR A 242 25.15 -26.89 8.02
C TYR A 242 23.99 -27.28 7.08
N GLY A 243 23.92 -26.72 5.87
CA GLY A 243 22.85 -26.95 4.90
C GLY A 243 23.08 -28.08 3.91
N ASN A 244 24.27 -28.69 3.88
CA ASN A 244 24.58 -29.75 2.93
C ASN A 244 24.32 -31.15 3.52
N ASN A 245 23.05 -31.57 3.49
CA ASN A 245 22.68 -32.99 3.56
C ASN A 245 21.60 -33.37 2.52
N ILE A 246 21.50 -32.60 1.43
CA ILE A 246 20.72 -32.96 0.25
C ILE A 246 21.57 -32.62 -0.97
N LEU A 247 22.26 -33.63 -1.49
CA LEU A 247 22.70 -33.88 -2.88
C LEU A 247 24.08 -34.53 -2.89
N GLY A 248 24.09 -35.83 -3.17
CA GLY A 248 25.29 -36.51 -3.64
C GLY A 248 25.79 -35.87 -4.94
N THR A 249 27.12 -35.80 -5.02
CA THR A 249 27.98 -35.35 -6.12
C THR A 249 28.11 -33.83 -6.36
N PRO A 250 29.34 -33.29 -6.35
CA PRO A 250 29.61 -31.92 -6.80
C PRO A 250 29.48 -31.85 -8.32
N ILE A 251 28.60 -30.97 -8.82
CA ILE A 251 28.59 -30.56 -10.22
C ILE A 251 29.76 -29.58 -10.39
N PRO A 252 30.75 -29.84 -11.26
CA PRO A 252 31.82 -28.87 -11.49
C PRO A 252 31.26 -27.68 -12.26
N PHE A 253 31.52 -26.48 -11.75
CA PHE A 253 31.35 -25.24 -12.52
C PHE A 253 32.29 -25.29 -13.74
N PRO A 254 31.81 -25.02 -14.96
CA PRO A 254 32.71 -24.88 -16.10
C PRO A 254 33.55 -23.61 -15.89
N SER A 255 34.86 -23.82 -15.75
CA SER A 255 35.88 -22.79 -15.82
C SER A 255 35.82 -22.06 -17.17
N SER A 256 36.07 -20.75 -17.08
CA SER A 256 36.14 -19.70 -18.10
C SER A 256 36.58 -20.12 -19.51
N PRO A 257 36.14 -19.42 -20.57
CA PRO A 257 36.42 -19.80 -21.96
C PRO A 257 37.92 -19.69 -22.27
N THR A 258 38.47 -20.76 -22.82
CA THR A 258 39.81 -20.78 -23.42
C THR A 258 39.90 -19.79 -24.59
N PRO A 259 41.05 -19.10 -24.76
CA PRO A 259 41.24 -18.11 -25.82
C PRO A 259 41.35 -18.78 -27.21
N PHE A 260 40.78 -18.12 -28.21
CA PHE A 260 40.95 -18.44 -29.63
C PHE A 260 42.44 -18.38 -30.02
N SER A 261 43.02 -19.53 -30.40
CA SER A 261 44.29 -19.58 -31.13
C SER A 261 44.04 -19.37 -32.62
N HIS A 262 44.68 -18.33 -33.15
CA HIS A 262 44.72 -17.95 -34.55
C HIS A 262 45.77 -18.83 -35.26
N ASN A 263 45.36 -19.88 -35.97
CA ASN A 263 46.24 -20.59 -36.90
C ASN A 263 46.11 -19.96 -38.29
N GLY A 264 47.07 -19.10 -38.61
CA GLY A 264 47.45 -18.83 -39.99
C GLY A 264 48.41 -19.91 -40.44
N GLU A 265 47.97 -20.77 -41.37
CA GLU A 265 48.85 -21.62 -42.15
C GLU A 265 49.00 -21.06 -43.56
N LYS A 266 50.27 -20.89 -43.92
CA LYS A 266 50.76 -20.53 -45.25
C LYS A 266 50.83 -21.78 -46.11
N GLY A 267 50.30 -21.67 -47.34
CA GLY A 267 50.95 -22.11 -48.58
C GLY A 267 51.17 -23.60 -48.82
N HIS A 268 50.42 -24.13 -49.80
CA HIS A 268 50.99 -24.64 -51.04
C HIS A 268 50.04 -24.37 -52.21
#